data_AF-A0A847UHU7-F1
#
_entry.id   AF-A0A847UHU7-F1
#
_cell.length_a   1.000
_cell.length_b   1.000
_cell.length_c   1.000
_cell.angle_alpha   90.00
_cell.angle_beta   90.00
_cell.angle_gamma   90.00
#
_symmetry.space_group_name_H-M   'P 1'
#
loop_
_entity.id
_entity.type
_entity.pdbx_description
1 polymer ?
#
loop_
_entity_poly.entity_id
_entity_poly.type
_entity_poly.pdbx_seq_one_letter_code
_entity_poly.pdbx_strand_id
1 'polypeptide(L)' 'MGRKPCSRTVTDLGGSVGVSIPKGLADAFEIEQGDEVLIEWDIDDGKMITRLD' A
#
# COMPACT_ATOMS: atom_id res chain seq x y z
N MET A 1 -0.86 -21.96 -8.15
CA MET A 1 0.42 -21.20 -8.20
C MET A 1 0.47 -20.29 -6.98
N GLY A 2 1.46 -20.45 -6.10
CA GLY A 2 1.61 -19.54 -4.94
C GLY A 2 1.96 -18.13 -5.41
N ARG A 3 1.23 -17.11 -4.93
CA ARG A 3 1.58 -15.71 -5.20
C ARG A 3 2.97 -15.44 -4.62
N LYS A 4 3.92 -15.08 -5.48
CA LYS A 4 5.24 -14.62 -5.01
C LYS A 4 5.02 -13.34 -4.18
N PRO A 5 5.68 -13.20 -3.02
CA PRO A 5 5.64 -11.96 -2.26
C PRO A 5 6.07 -10.79 -3.15
N CYS A 6 5.25 -9.75 -3.20
CA CYS A 6 5.60 -8.51 -3.87
C CYS A 6 6.53 -7.74 -2.94
N SER A 7 7.82 -7.67 -3.26
CA SER A 7 8.77 -6.82 -2.55
C SER A 7 8.71 -5.39 -3.11
N ARG A 8 8.58 -4.41 -2.21
CA ARG A 8 8.67 -2.98 -2.49
C ARG A 8 9.56 -2.33 -1.44
N THR A 9 10.28 -1.29 -1.83
CA THR A 9 11.10 -0.50 -0.90
C THR A 9 10.34 0.76 -0.52
N VAL A 10 10.52 1.21 0.72
CA VAL A 10 10.10 2.55 1.14
C VAL A 10 10.96 3.58 0.40
N THR A 11 10.31 4.54 -0.23
CA THR A 11 10.96 5.56 -1.05
C THR A 11 10.76 6.93 -0.44
N ASP A 12 11.81 7.74 -0.46
CA ASP A 12 11.77 9.15 -0.11
C ASP A 12 11.02 9.95 -1.19
N LEU A 13 10.02 10.73 -0.78
CA LEU A 13 9.20 11.59 -1.63
C LEU A 13 9.40 13.08 -1.30
N GLY A 14 10.54 13.43 -0.71
CA GLY A 14 10.91 14.77 -0.28
C GLY A 14 10.52 15.02 1.18
N GLY A 15 9.33 15.58 1.41
CA GLY A 15 8.83 15.88 2.76
C GLY A 15 8.20 14.69 3.49
N SER A 16 8.18 13.51 2.89
CA SER A 16 7.53 12.31 3.40
C SER A 16 8.15 11.05 2.78
N VAL A 17 7.72 9.87 3.26
CA VAL A 17 8.07 8.56 2.71
C VAL A 17 6.83 7.85 2.19
N GLY A 18 7.00 6.93 1.23
CA GLY A 18 5.90 6.16 0.68
C GLY A 18 6.29 4.80 0.13
N VAL A 19 5.29 3.96 -0.12
CA VAL A 19 5.44 2.67 -0.80
C VAL A 19 4.51 2.67 -2.02
N SER A 20 5.04 2.26 -3.17
CA SER A 20 4.23 2.23 -4.40
C SER A 20 3.22 1.08 -4.39
N ILE A 21 1.95 1.38 -4.68
CA ILE A 21 0.91 0.39 -4.95
C ILE A 21 1.08 -0.12 -6.39
N PRO A 22 1.16 -1.44 -6.64
CA PRO A 22 1.20 -1.98 -8.00
C PRO A 22 -0.05 -1.58 -8.80
N LYS A 23 0.11 -1.21 -10.08
CA LYS A 23 -1.00 -0.78 -10.94
C LYS A 23 -2.18 -1.77 -10.96
N GLY A 24 -1.90 -3.08 -11.08
CA GLY A 24 -2.96 -4.09 -11.07
C GLY A 24 -3.70 -4.22 -9.73
N LEU A 25 -3.10 -3.77 -8.62
CA LEU A 25 -3.81 -3.68 -7.34
C LEU A 25 -4.66 -2.41 -7.30
N ALA A 26 -4.11 -1.27 -7.71
CA ALA A 26 -4.87 -0.03 -7.79
C ALA A 26 -6.10 -0.18 -8.71
N ASP A 27 -5.91 -0.73 -9.92
CA ASP A 27 -6.99 -0.97 -10.88
C ASP A 27 -8.05 -1.95 -10.33
N ALA A 28 -7.66 -2.97 -9.55
CA ALA A 28 -8.59 -3.97 -9.00
C ALA A 28 -9.43 -3.45 -7.83
N PHE A 29 -8.97 -2.37 -7.19
CA PHE A 29 -9.64 -1.71 -6.08
C PHE A 29 -10.12 -0.30 -6.45
N GLU A 30 -10.08 0.07 -7.73
CA GLU A 30 -10.52 1.36 -8.26
C GLU A 30 -9.88 2.56 -7.54
N ILE A 31 -8.60 2.45 -7.18
CA ILE A 31 -7.85 3.49 -6.46
C ILE A 31 -7.25 4.48 -7.44
N GLU A 32 -7.56 5.76 -7.25
CA GLU A 32 -7.04 6.88 -8.01
C GLU A 32 -6.11 7.78 -7.18
N GLN A 33 -5.31 8.60 -7.85
CA GLN A 33 -4.48 9.58 -7.16
C GLN A 33 -5.37 10.67 -6.57
N GLY A 34 -5.27 10.85 -5.24
CA GLY A 34 -6.10 11.80 -4.51
C GLY A 34 -7.11 11.13 -3.60
N ASP A 35 -7.35 9.83 -3.77
CA ASP A 35 -8.19 9.05 -2.86
C ASP A 35 -7.57 8.99 -1.46
N GLU A 36 -8.44 9.11 -0.47
CA GLU A 36 -8.08 8.92 0.92
C GLU A 36 -8.18 7.43 1.27
N VAL A 37 -7.22 6.96 2.06
CA VAL A 37 -7.17 5.57 2.51
C VAL A 37 -6.88 5.52 4.00
N LEU A 38 -7.51 4.56 4.68
CA LEU A 38 -7.19 4.26 6.07
C LEU A 38 -5.96 3.36 6.11
N ILE A 39 -4.94 3.76 6.88
CA ILE A 39 -3.76 2.94 7.17
C ILE A 39 -3.81 2.53 8.64
N GLU A 40 -3.98 1.23 8.88
CA GLU A 40 -3.94 0.62 10.21
C GLU A 40 -2.60 -0.10 10.41
N TRP A 41 -2.06 -0.04 11.62
CA TRP A 41 -0.91 -0.83 12.02
C TRP A 41 -1.34 -1.92 13.01
N ASP A 42 -1.23 -3.17 12.59
CA ASP A 42 -1.28 -4.34 13.45
C ASP A 42 0.10 -4.55 14.12
N ILE A 43 0.18 -4.21 15.41
CA ILE A 43 1.41 -4.29 16.22
C ILE A 43 1.83 -5.75 16.44
N ASP A 44 0.87 -6.66 16.56
CA ASP A 44 1.15 -8.06 16.91
C ASP A 44 1.74 -8.81 15.71
N ASP A 45 1.22 -8.53 14.51
CA ASP A 45 1.68 -9.15 13.26
C ASP A 45 2.78 -8.34 12.54
N GLY A 46 3.06 -7.12 12.98
CA GLY A 46 4.01 -6.21 12.33
C GLY A 46 3.57 -5.80 10.91
N LYS A 47 2.26 -5.74 10.66
CA LYS A 47 1.68 -5.45 9.34
C LYS A 47 1.04 -4.07 9.31
N MET A 48 1.29 -3.34 8.23
CA MET A 48 0.46 -2.20 7.85
C MET A 48 -0.62 -2.66 6.88
N ILE A 49 -1.87 -2.34 7.17
CA ILE A 49 -3.04 -2.70 6.36
C ILE A 49 -3.64 -1.40 5.83
N THR A 50 -3.83 -1.33 4.52
CA THR A 50 -4.49 -0.20 3.86
C THR A 50 -5.91 -0.61 3.45
N ARG A 51 -6.91 0.21 3.76
CA ARG A 51 -8.31 0.01 3.39
C ARG A 51 -8.86 1.27 2.70
N LEU A 52 -9.79 1.05 1.78
CA LEU A 52 -10.62 2.11 1.22
C LEU A 52 -11.79 2.36 2.19
N ASP A 53 -12.07 3.62 2.47
CA ASP A 53 -13.25 4.07 3.24
C ASP A 53 -14.38 4.46 2.29
#